data_AF-A0A931PBE1-F1
#
_entry.id   AF-A0A931PBE1-F1
#
_cell.length_a   1.000
_cell.length_b   1.000
_cell.length_c   1.000
_cell.angle_alpha   90.00
_cell.angle_beta   90.00
_cell.angle_gamma   90.00
#
_symmetry.space_group_name_H-M   'P 1'
#
loop_
_entity.id
_entity.type
_entity.pdbx_description
1 polymer ?
#
loop_
_entity_poly.entity_id
_entity_poly.type
_entity_poly.pdbx_seq_one_letter_code
_entity_poly.pdbx_strand_id
1 'polypeptide(L)'
;MKQIWQYIRGYQKELDQRVFIGTVLFTGTLIYFNYAFHLEQHLIQWQYLPFPGLTGHVILYAAAFSVPYFLYSIFQTRNYFKDPKFTGLLLLAALVFACKVTNHFTTDFFPPGINGDYWNQVIYWPIRLIFIAVVLFIIKRKGSGDFYGLSIKQFSPHPYLQMLLLMVPLIIFASTQADFLAMYPKLNHAISQIPFEKHQWAGKILFELSYGSDFFSIELFFRGFLIMAFTRFAGKHAILPMACFYCTIHFGKPLFECISSFWGGLLLGIVSYNTRSITGGLMVHLGIAWMMELGGYWGNIFKHIQ
;
A
#
# COMPACT_ATOMS: atom_id res chain seq x y z
N MET A 1 17.02 -11.60 -11.61
CA MET A 1 16.90 -12.34 -10.33
C MET A 1 18.14 -12.40 -9.42
N LYS A 2 19.37 -12.71 -9.90
CA LYS A 2 20.52 -13.00 -9.01
C LYS A 2 20.79 -11.95 -7.91
N GLN A 3 20.75 -10.67 -8.27
CA GLN A 3 20.97 -9.55 -7.35
C GLN A 3 19.88 -9.44 -6.26
N ILE A 4 18.61 -9.64 -6.63
CA ILE A 4 17.49 -9.63 -5.67
C ILE A 4 17.64 -10.76 -4.66
N TRP A 5 18.04 -11.95 -5.11
CA TRP A 5 18.34 -13.07 -4.20
C TRP A 5 19.48 -12.76 -3.23
N GLN A 6 20.50 -12.03 -3.67
CA GLN A 6 21.58 -11.56 -2.77
C GLN A 6 21.04 -10.61 -1.70
N TYR A 7 20.15 -9.67 -2.07
CA TYR A 7 19.52 -8.76 -1.12
C TYR A 7 18.66 -9.50 -0.08
N ILE A 8 17.86 -10.46 -0.52
CA ILE A 8 17.03 -11.29 0.37
C ILE A 8 17.92 -12.08 1.34
N ARG A 9 18.95 -12.76 0.83
CA ARG A 9 19.89 -13.52 1.67
C ARG A 9 20.63 -12.62 2.67
N GLY A 10 21.03 -11.43 2.24
CA GLY A 10 21.65 -10.42 3.11
C GLY A 10 20.72 -10.04 4.26
N TYR A 11 19.46 -9.71 3.94
CA TYR A 11 18.45 -9.39 4.95
C TYR A 11 18.19 -10.53 5.92
N GLN A 12 18.02 -11.77 5.42
CA GLN A 12 17.74 -12.96 6.23
C GLN A 12 18.84 -13.27 7.25
N LYS A 13 20.12 -13.13 6.88
CA LYS A 13 21.26 -13.34 7.80
C LYS A 13 21.24 -12.41 9.01
N GLU A 14 20.61 -11.25 8.81
CA GLU A 14 20.68 -10.11 9.69
C GLU A 14 19.36 -9.85 10.44
N LEU A 15 18.33 -10.68 10.15
CA LEU A 15 17.00 -10.65 10.72
C LEU A 15 16.97 -11.48 12.01
N ASP A 16 16.54 -10.87 13.11
CA ASP A 16 16.26 -11.63 14.34
C ASP A 16 14.95 -12.40 14.20
N GLN A 17 15.05 -13.72 14.38
CA GLN A 17 13.93 -14.64 14.19
C GLN A 17 12.80 -14.42 15.19
N ARG A 18 13.10 -14.00 16.43
CA ARG A 18 12.08 -13.73 17.46
C ARG A 18 11.27 -12.50 17.10
N VAL A 19 11.94 -11.44 16.63
CA VAL A 19 11.27 -10.23 16.13
C VAL A 19 10.46 -10.51 14.86
N PHE A 20 10.98 -11.36 13.97
CA PHE A 20 10.27 -11.78 12.77
C PHE A 20 9.00 -12.56 13.09
N ILE A 21 9.11 -13.64 13.88
CA ILE A 21 7.98 -14.46 14.30
C ILE A 21 6.96 -13.61 15.07
N GLY A 22 7.42 -12.77 16.00
CA GLY A 22 6.55 -11.87 16.76
C GLY A 22 5.78 -10.90 15.85
N THR A 23 6.43 -10.31 14.85
CA THR A 23 5.75 -9.44 13.87
C THR A 23 4.76 -10.21 13.00
N VAL A 24 5.10 -11.41 12.55
CA VAL A 24 4.20 -12.25 11.74
C VAL A 24 2.97 -12.65 12.55
N LEU A 25 3.13 -13.08 13.81
CA LEU A 25 2.02 -13.41 14.70
C LEU A 25 1.15 -12.20 14.99
N PHE A 26 1.75 -11.04 15.26
CA PHE A 26 1.02 -9.80 15.48
C PHE A 26 0.23 -9.38 14.22
N THR A 27 0.87 -9.38 13.05
CA THR A 27 0.20 -9.05 11.78
C THR A 27 -0.92 -10.04 11.48
N GLY A 28 -0.68 -11.34 11.67
CA GLY A 28 -1.69 -12.39 11.51
C GLY A 28 -2.87 -12.23 12.47
N THR A 29 -2.60 -11.76 13.69
CA THR A 29 -3.63 -11.42 14.67
C THR A 29 -4.48 -10.24 14.18
N LEU A 30 -3.85 -9.16 13.70
CA LEU A 30 -4.59 -8.02 13.13
C LEU A 30 -5.43 -8.43 11.93
N ILE A 31 -4.89 -9.26 11.02
CA ILE A 31 -5.64 -9.82 9.89
C ILE A 31 -6.83 -10.63 10.41
N TYR A 32 -6.60 -11.58 11.32
CA TYR A 32 -7.67 -12.40 11.88
C TYR A 32 -8.78 -11.54 12.48
N PHE A 33 -8.44 -10.57 13.33
CA PHE A 33 -9.44 -9.68 13.93
C PHE A 33 -10.15 -8.80 12.89
N ASN A 34 -9.47 -8.39 11.83
CA ASN A 34 -10.10 -7.61 10.79
C ASN A 34 -11.12 -8.42 9.96
N TYR A 35 -10.79 -9.66 9.58
CA TYR A 35 -11.68 -10.47 8.73
C TYR A 35 -12.72 -11.26 9.53
N ALA A 36 -12.47 -11.57 10.80
CA ALA A 36 -13.44 -12.26 11.67
C ALA A 36 -14.34 -11.31 12.46
N PHE A 37 -13.83 -10.12 12.83
CA PHE A 37 -14.53 -9.18 13.71
C PHE A 37 -14.57 -7.74 13.20
N HIS A 38 -14.22 -7.49 11.93
CA HIS A 38 -14.29 -6.16 11.31
C HIS A 38 -13.53 -5.08 12.10
N LEU A 39 -12.33 -5.41 12.60
CA LEU A 39 -11.50 -4.52 13.44
C LEU A 39 -11.39 -3.09 12.92
N GLU A 40 -11.02 -2.91 11.64
CA GLU A 40 -10.89 -1.57 11.04
C GLU A 40 -12.21 -0.82 11.05
N GLN A 41 -13.30 -1.46 10.63
CA GLN A 41 -14.63 -0.84 10.58
C GLN A 41 -15.09 -0.39 11.97
N HIS A 42 -14.89 -1.22 12.99
CA HIS A 42 -15.22 -0.86 14.37
C HIS A 42 -14.41 0.35 14.83
N LEU A 43 -13.09 0.41 14.55
CA LEU A 43 -12.24 1.53 14.93
C LEU A 43 -12.67 2.83 14.24
N ILE A 44 -12.95 2.80 12.94
CA ILE A 44 -13.24 4.02 12.16
C ILE A 44 -14.67 4.55 12.34
N GLN A 45 -15.56 3.74 12.93
CA GLN A 45 -16.94 4.10 13.25
C GLN A 45 -17.16 4.27 14.75
N TRP A 46 -16.10 4.18 15.58
CA TRP A 46 -16.24 4.23 17.02
C TRP A 46 -16.62 5.63 17.50
N GLN A 47 -17.91 5.83 17.80
CA GLN A 47 -18.49 7.14 18.15
C GLN A 47 -17.83 7.89 19.32
N TYR A 48 -17.09 7.19 20.18
CA TYR A 48 -16.37 7.81 21.31
C TYR A 48 -15.02 8.42 20.91
N LEU A 49 -14.54 8.17 19.68
CA LEU A 49 -13.34 8.81 19.15
C LEU A 49 -13.68 10.12 18.44
N PRO A 50 -12.91 11.21 18.65
CA PRO A 50 -13.08 12.43 17.86
C PRO A 50 -12.67 12.16 16.42
N PHE A 51 -13.49 12.57 15.44
CA PHE A 51 -13.26 12.28 14.01
C PHE A 51 -12.95 10.78 13.78
N PRO A 52 -13.90 9.88 14.09
CA PRO A 52 -13.63 8.45 14.28
C PRO A 52 -12.94 7.81 13.06
N GLY A 53 -13.28 8.27 11.85
CA GLY A 53 -12.56 7.88 10.62
C GLY A 53 -11.05 8.14 10.72
N LEU A 54 -10.64 9.36 11.05
CA LEU A 54 -9.23 9.73 11.13
C LEU A 54 -8.54 9.05 12.31
N THR A 55 -9.10 9.16 13.51
CA THR A 55 -8.47 8.67 14.72
C THR A 55 -8.39 7.14 14.77
N GLY A 56 -9.42 6.44 14.29
CA GLY A 56 -9.41 4.98 14.16
C GLY A 56 -8.26 4.50 13.26
N HIS A 57 -8.07 5.12 12.10
CA HIS A 57 -6.94 4.81 11.21
C HIS A 57 -5.59 5.18 11.85
N VAL A 58 -5.47 6.33 12.53
CA VAL A 58 -4.23 6.69 13.24
C VAL A 58 -3.86 5.63 14.28
N ILE A 59 -4.83 5.15 15.06
CA ILE A 59 -4.60 4.10 16.07
C ILE A 59 -4.13 2.82 15.40
N LEU A 60 -4.85 2.35 14.38
CA LEU A 60 -4.51 1.12 13.66
C LEU A 60 -3.10 1.19 13.05
N TYR A 61 -2.81 2.27 12.33
CA TYR A 61 -1.55 2.47 11.63
C TYR A 61 -0.37 2.69 12.58
N ALA A 62 -0.57 3.48 13.64
CA ALA A 62 0.45 3.67 14.67
C ALA A 62 0.75 2.36 15.40
N ALA A 63 -0.26 1.55 15.73
CA ALA A 63 -0.07 0.23 16.33
C ALA A 63 0.69 -0.72 15.39
N ALA A 64 0.24 -0.83 14.14
CA ALA A 64 0.88 -1.66 13.12
C ALA A 64 2.34 -1.28 12.90
N PHE A 65 2.65 0.02 12.90
CA PHE A 65 4.00 0.50 12.66
C PHE A 65 4.89 0.46 13.90
N SER A 66 4.35 0.63 15.11
CA SER A 66 5.13 0.70 16.36
C SER A 66 5.41 -0.67 16.99
N VAL A 67 4.47 -1.62 16.96
CA VAL A 67 4.64 -2.91 17.65
C VAL A 67 5.88 -3.68 17.17
N PRO A 68 6.18 -3.78 15.86
CA PRO A 68 7.43 -4.40 15.41
C PRO A 68 8.70 -3.70 15.94
N TYR A 69 8.71 -2.37 16.08
CA TYR A 69 9.81 -1.64 16.74
C TYR A 69 9.89 -1.91 18.24
N PHE A 70 8.76 -2.11 18.90
CA PHE A 70 8.71 -2.50 20.30
C PHE A 70 9.29 -3.91 20.51
N LEU A 71 9.04 -4.85 19.60
CA LEU A 71 9.66 -6.18 19.64
C LEU A 71 11.20 -6.11 19.55
N TYR A 72 11.78 -5.18 18.77
CA TYR A 72 13.22 -4.94 18.78
C TYR A 72 13.73 -4.41 20.14
N SER A 73 12.90 -3.67 20.87
CA SER A 73 13.23 -3.19 22.22
C SER A 73 13.30 -4.36 23.21
N ILE A 74 12.40 -5.35 23.07
CA ILE A 74 12.35 -6.54 23.92
C ILE A 74 13.49 -7.51 23.59
N PHE A 75 13.62 -7.92 22.32
CA PHE A 75 14.49 -9.05 21.95
C PHE A 75 15.92 -8.65 21.58
N GLN A 76 16.14 -7.40 21.20
CA GLN A 76 17.48 -6.89 20.85
C GLN A 76 17.94 -5.74 21.74
N THR A 77 17.18 -5.36 22.78
CA THR A 77 17.50 -4.21 23.67
C THR A 77 17.63 -2.87 22.95
N ARG A 78 17.12 -2.76 21.71
CA ARG A 78 17.17 -1.55 20.89
C ARG A 78 15.88 -0.76 21.01
N ASN A 79 15.84 0.16 21.96
CA ASN A 79 14.68 1.02 22.17
C ASN A 79 14.75 2.29 21.31
N TYR A 80 14.12 2.24 20.14
CA TYR A 80 14.02 3.37 19.22
C TYR A 80 13.14 4.50 19.75
N PHE A 81 12.17 4.21 20.62
CA PHE A 81 11.25 5.19 21.16
C PHE A 81 11.89 6.19 22.14
N LYS A 82 13.13 5.93 22.57
CA LYS A 82 13.94 6.88 23.35
C LYS A 82 14.30 8.14 22.55
N ASP A 83 14.36 8.06 21.22
CA ASP A 83 14.58 9.22 20.37
C ASP A 83 13.23 9.90 20.06
N PRO A 84 12.96 11.11 20.59
CA PRO A 84 11.70 11.80 20.33
C PRO A 84 11.51 12.13 18.84
N LYS A 85 12.59 12.27 18.06
CA LYS A 85 12.49 12.50 16.61
C LYS A 85 11.98 11.25 15.90
N PHE A 86 12.44 10.08 16.32
CA PHE A 86 11.94 8.80 15.79
C PHE A 86 10.46 8.63 16.10
N THR A 87 10.07 8.80 17.37
CA THR A 87 8.68 8.64 17.81
C THR A 87 7.75 9.66 17.14
N GLY A 88 8.16 10.94 17.09
CA GLY A 88 7.40 11.99 16.41
C GLY A 88 7.23 11.70 14.92
N LEU A 89 8.27 11.22 14.23
CA LEU A 89 8.19 10.85 12.81
C LEU A 89 7.27 9.64 12.59
N LEU A 90 7.27 8.66 13.50
CA LEU A 90 6.41 7.47 13.44
C LEU A 90 4.93 7.87 13.55
N LEU A 91 4.59 8.69 14.54
CA LEU A 91 3.22 9.18 14.73
C LEU A 91 2.79 10.08 13.57
N LEU A 92 3.68 10.94 13.08
CA LEU A 92 3.43 11.76 11.90
C LEU A 92 3.17 10.90 10.66
N ALA A 93 3.94 9.82 10.46
CA ALA A 93 3.72 8.90 9.35
C ALA A 93 2.32 8.26 9.41
N ALA A 94 1.92 7.74 10.58
CA ALA A 94 0.58 7.18 10.77
C ALA A 94 -0.51 8.22 10.51
N LEU A 95 -0.34 9.46 11.01
CA LEU A 95 -1.27 10.57 10.79
C LEU A 95 -1.39 10.95 9.31
N VAL A 96 -0.27 11.15 8.62
CA VAL A 96 -0.26 11.55 7.21
C VAL A 96 -0.97 10.50 6.36
N PHE A 97 -0.72 9.22 6.60
CA PHE A 97 -1.40 8.18 5.83
C PHE A 97 -2.87 8.03 6.21
N ALA A 98 -3.23 8.20 7.49
CA ALA A 98 -4.63 8.24 7.92
C ALA A 98 -5.40 9.36 7.21
N CYS A 99 -4.86 10.59 7.20
CA CYS A 99 -5.44 11.70 6.44
C CYS A 99 -5.63 11.36 4.95
N LYS A 100 -4.63 10.71 4.33
CA LYS A 100 -4.71 10.26 2.93
C LYS A 100 -5.87 9.29 2.68
N VAL A 101 -6.21 8.43 3.64
CA VAL A 101 -7.27 7.42 3.50
C VAL A 101 -8.65 7.96 3.88
N THR A 102 -8.72 8.93 4.79
CA THR A 102 -9.99 9.43 5.34
C THR A 102 -10.59 10.59 4.58
N ASN A 103 -9.81 11.24 3.72
CA ASN A 103 -10.33 12.32 2.88
C ASN A 103 -11.30 11.74 1.87
N HIS A 104 -12.58 12.11 1.94
CA HIS A 104 -13.58 11.81 0.91
C HIS A 104 -13.98 13.10 0.20
N PHE A 105 -14.12 13.05 -1.12
CA PHE A 105 -14.69 14.14 -1.90
C PHE A 105 -16.17 13.86 -2.13
N THR A 106 -17.00 14.87 -1.92
CA THR A 106 -18.43 14.82 -2.27
C THR A 106 -18.60 15.01 -3.78
N THR A 107 -19.66 14.42 -4.33
CA THR A 107 -20.00 14.48 -5.75
C THR A 107 -20.78 15.74 -6.13
N ASP A 108 -21.16 16.55 -5.13
CA ASP A 108 -22.08 17.69 -5.27
C ASP A 108 -21.53 18.84 -6.12
N PHE A 109 -20.24 18.80 -6.47
CA PHE A 109 -19.59 19.79 -7.33
C PHE A 109 -19.93 19.63 -8.82
N PHE A 110 -20.44 18.48 -9.25
CA PHE A 110 -20.72 18.22 -10.68
C PHE A 110 -22.15 18.63 -11.08
N PRO A 111 -22.32 19.38 -12.18
CA PRO A 111 -23.64 19.68 -12.73
C PRO A 111 -24.46 18.42 -13.07
N PRO A 112 -25.80 18.48 -13.00
CA PRO A 112 -26.67 17.42 -13.48
C PRO A 112 -26.36 17.05 -14.94
N GLY A 113 -26.31 15.75 -15.25
CA GLY A 113 -25.99 15.23 -16.59
C GLY A 113 -24.52 14.83 -16.80
N ILE A 114 -23.65 15.11 -15.83
CA ILE A 114 -22.29 14.56 -15.78
C ILE A 114 -22.26 13.37 -14.80
N ASN A 115 -21.51 12.31 -15.13
CA ASN A 115 -21.28 11.22 -14.19
C ASN A 115 -20.37 11.69 -13.04
N GLY A 116 -20.96 12.27 -12.00
CA GLY A 116 -20.26 12.81 -10.84
C GLY A 116 -19.43 11.76 -10.12
N ASP A 117 -19.95 10.53 -9.99
CA ASP A 117 -19.25 9.41 -9.34
C ASP A 117 -17.96 9.04 -10.07
N TYR A 118 -18.03 8.92 -11.40
CA TYR A 118 -16.86 8.62 -12.23
C TYR A 118 -15.79 9.71 -12.11
N TRP A 119 -16.17 10.98 -12.29
CA TRP A 119 -15.20 12.09 -12.23
C TRP A 119 -14.64 12.28 -10.83
N ASN A 120 -15.44 12.04 -9.79
CA ASN A 120 -14.98 12.04 -8.41
C ASN A 120 -13.86 11.01 -8.23
N GLN A 121 -14.04 9.77 -8.72
CA GLN A 121 -12.99 8.74 -8.67
C GLN A 121 -11.76 9.12 -9.51
N VAL A 122 -11.95 9.65 -10.72
CA VAL A 122 -10.84 10.07 -11.60
C VAL A 122 -9.98 11.17 -10.97
N ILE A 123 -10.59 12.07 -10.21
CA ILE A 123 -9.87 13.17 -9.54
C ILE A 123 -9.31 12.74 -8.18
N TYR A 124 -10.01 11.84 -7.48
CA TYR A 124 -9.68 11.39 -6.14
C TYR A 124 -8.27 10.82 -6.01
N TRP A 125 -7.89 9.87 -6.87
CA TRP A 125 -6.59 9.20 -6.78
C TRP A 125 -5.40 10.16 -7.04
N PRO A 126 -5.41 11.02 -8.08
CA PRO A 126 -4.38 12.04 -8.27
C PRO A 126 -4.27 13.04 -7.12
N ILE A 127 -5.39 13.47 -6.51
CA ILE A 127 -5.32 14.39 -5.36
C ILE A 127 -4.62 13.72 -4.18
N ARG A 128 -4.87 12.43 -3.91
CA ARG A 128 -4.14 11.71 -2.85
C ARG A 128 -2.64 11.62 -3.12
N LEU A 129 -2.25 11.45 -4.38
CA LEU A 129 -0.86 11.54 -4.79
C LEU A 129 -0.27 12.93 -4.53
N ILE A 130 -0.96 13.98 -4.95
CA ILE A 130 -0.52 15.36 -4.73
C ILE A 130 -0.38 15.64 -3.22
N PHE A 131 -1.36 15.25 -2.42
CA PHE A 131 -1.34 15.38 -0.97
C PHE A 131 -0.08 14.73 -0.36
N ILE A 132 0.18 13.46 -0.67
CA ILE A 132 1.37 12.75 -0.19
C ILE A 132 2.64 13.44 -0.68
N ALA A 133 2.73 13.80 -1.97
CA ALA A 133 3.91 14.44 -2.53
C ALA A 133 4.21 15.80 -1.86
N VAL A 134 3.19 16.62 -1.63
CA VAL A 134 3.32 17.93 -0.97
C VAL A 134 3.73 17.77 0.48
N VAL A 135 3.05 16.90 1.24
CA VAL A 135 3.40 16.66 2.65
C VAL A 135 4.83 16.14 2.78
N LEU A 136 5.23 15.18 1.96
CA LEU A 136 6.59 14.65 1.95
C LEU A 136 7.61 15.70 1.51
N PHE A 137 7.25 16.59 0.59
CA PHE A 137 8.10 17.72 0.21
C PHE A 137 8.34 18.69 1.36
N ILE A 138 7.32 18.98 2.16
CA ILE A 138 7.46 19.82 3.37
C ILE A 138 8.32 19.13 4.43
N ILE A 139 8.16 17.82 4.63
CA ILE A 139 8.96 17.03 5.58
C ILE A 139 10.42 16.88 5.12
N LYS A 140 10.68 16.92 3.81
CA LYS A 140 12.02 16.74 3.26
C LYS A 140 12.94 17.86 3.73
N ARG A 141 14.01 17.49 4.43
CA ARG A 141 15.05 18.44 4.84
C ARG A 141 15.81 18.99 3.63
N LYS A 142 16.02 20.30 3.60
CA LYS A 142 16.85 20.98 2.59
C LYS A 142 18.24 20.31 2.52
N GLY A 143 18.67 19.91 1.32
CA GLY A 143 19.96 19.25 1.06
C GLY A 143 19.98 17.72 1.16
N SER A 144 18.86 17.05 1.49
CA SER A 144 18.83 15.58 1.57
C SER A 144 18.53 14.92 0.21
N GLY A 145 19.56 14.69 -0.61
CA GLY A 145 19.56 13.78 -1.78
C GLY A 145 18.34 13.80 -2.73
N ASP A 146 18.18 12.71 -3.51
CA ASP A 146 17.03 12.47 -4.39
C ASP A 146 15.71 12.47 -3.57
N PHE A 147 14.58 12.85 -4.19
CA PHE A 147 13.27 12.92 -3.52
C PHE A 147 12.75 11.51 -3.21
N TYR A 148 13.06 11.00 -2.01
CA TYR A 148 12.57 9.72 -1.49
C TYR A 148 12.66 8.56 -2.49
N GLY A 149 13.80 8.40 -3.15
CA GLY A 149 14.04 7.28 -4.06
C GLY A 149 13.38 7.40 -5.44
N LEU A 150 12.90 8.60 -5.83
CA LEU A 150 12.62 8.92 -7.24
C LEU A 150 13.93 8.99 -8.02
N SER A 151 14.47 7.82 -8.34
CA SER A 151 15.71 7.67 -9.11
C SER A 151 15.57 6.49 -10.07
N ILE A 152 15.86 6.75 -11.34
CA ILE A 152 15.97 5.73 -12.39
C ILE A 152 17.42 5.29 -12.61
N LYS A 153 18.36 5.81 -11.82
CA LYS A 153 19.78 5.47 -11.91
C LYS A 153 19.95 3.97 -11.66
N GLN A 154 20.62 3.29 -12.59
CA GLN A 154 20.90 1.85 -12.53
C GLN A 154 19.64 0.96 -12.49
N PHE A 155 18.50 1.45 -12.99
CA PHE A 155 17.29 0.67 -13.08
C PHE A 155 17.42 -0.43 -14.15
N SER A 156 17.25 -1.68 -13.73
CA SER A 156 17.13 -2.84 -14.64
C SER A 156 15.72 -3.43 -14.51
N PRO A 157 14.90 -3.45 -15.58
CA PRO A 157 13.52 -3.93 -15.49
C PRO A 157 13.40 -5.45 -15.36
N HIS A 158 14.40 -6.22 -15.83
CA HIS A 158 14.32 -7.67 -15.94
C HIS A 158 13.94 -8.40 -14.64
N PRO A 159 14.54 -8.09 -13.46
CA PRO A 159 14.16 -8.75 -12.22
C PRO A 159 12.70 -8.48 -11.81
N TYR A 160 12.17 -7.31 -12.15
CA TYR A 160 10.80 -6.90 -11.82
C TYR A 160 9.78 -7.52 -12.78
N LEU A 161 10.12 -7.65 -14.07
CA LEU A 161 9.34 -8.45 -15.02
C LEU A 161 9.24 -9.92 -14.58
N GLN A 162 10.33 -10.48 -14.05
CA GLN A 162 10.32 -11.83 -13.51
C GLN A 162 9.40 -11.96 -12.29
N MET A 163 9.36 -10.95 -11.40
CA MET A 163 8.39 -10.92 -10.29
C MET A 163 6.95 -10.86 -10.80
N LEU A 164 6.68 -10.00 -11.79
CA LEU A 164 5.34 -9.92 -12.41
C LEU A 164 4.92 -11.24 -13.04
N LEU A 165 5.82 -11.91 -13.76
CA LEU A 165 5.55 -13.21 -14.37
C LEU A 165 5.18 -14.27 -13.32
N LEU A 166 5.83 -14.26 -12.16
CA LEU A 166 5.50 -15.16 -11.04
C LEU A 166 4.13 -14.86 -10.42
N MET A 167 3.63 -13.62 -10.52
CA MET A 167 2.30 -13.25 -10.03
C MET A 167 1.18 -13.67 -10.98
N VAL A 168 1.45 -13.87 -12.27
CA VAL A 168 0.43 -14.27 -13.27
C VAL A 168 -0.38 -15.50 -12.83
N PRO A 169 0.21 -16.66 -12.48
CA PRO A 169 -0.58 -17.83 -12.07
C PRO A 169 -1.38 -17.57 -10.78
N LEU A 170 -0.85 -16.77 -9.85
CA LEU A 170 -1.54 -16.42 -8.61
C LEU A 170 -2.77 -15.54 -8.87
N ILE A 171 -2.67 -14.60 -9.81
CA ILE A 171 -3.77 -13.72 -10.20
C ILE A 171 -4.82 -14.48 -11.01
N ILE A 172 -4.41 -15.39 -11.91
CA ILE A 172 -5.35 -16.28 -12.61
C ILE A 172 -6.14 -17.14 -11.62
N PHE A 173 -5.46 -17.68 -10.60
CA PHE A 173 -6.15 -18.40 -9.53
C PHE A 173 -7.08 -17.48 -8.74
N ALA A 174 -6.61 -16.30 -8.33
CA ALA A 174 -7.43 -15.32 -7.61
C ALA A 174 -8.66 -14.88 -8.41
N SER A 175 -8.55 -14.74 -9.74
CA SER A 175 -9.67 -14.36 -10.61
C SER A 175 -10.79 -15.40 -10.72
N THR A 176 -10.62 -16.57 -10.11
CA THR A 176 -11.69 -17.57 -9.96
C THR A 176 -12.44 -17.48 -8.64
N GLN A 177 -11.95 -16.64 -7.70
CA GLN A 177 -12.50 -16.51 -6.35
C GLN A 177 -13.59 -15.44 -6.28
N ALA A 178 -14.61 -15.68 -5.47
CA ALA A 178 -15.79 -14.82 -5.39
C ALA A 178 -15.49 -13.44 -4.78
N ASP A 179 -14.65 -13.38 -3.75
CA ASP A 179 -14.23 -12.13 -3.09
C ASP A 179 -13.39 -11.26 -4.03
N PHE A 180 -12.53 -11.86 -4.85
CA PHE A 180 -11.76 -11.16 -5.88
C PHE A 180 -12.67 -10.55 -6.95
N LEU A 181 -13.62 -11.33 -7.51
CA LEU A 181 -14.55 -10.86 -8.53
C LEU A 181 -15.54 -9.82 -8.01
N ALA A 182 -15.80 -9.80 -6.71
CA ALA A 182 -16.61 -8.75 -6.06
C ALA A 182 -15.87 -7.41 -5.92
N MET A 183 -14.54 -7.41 -6.03
CA MET A 183 -13.68 -6.22 -5.92
C MET A 183 -13.20 -5.71 -7.29
N TYR A 184 -12.96 -6.60 -8.24
CA TYR A 184 -12.32 -6.31 -9.52
C TYR A 184 -13.21 -6.66 -10.73
N PRO A 185 -13.23 -5.83 -11.79
CA PRO A 185 -12.46 -4.58 -11.95
C PRO A 185 -13.08 -3.41 -11.19
N LYS A 186 -12.24 -2.52 -10.65
CA LYS A 186 -12.68 -1.35 -9.87
C LYS A 186 -13.55 -0.39 -10.65
N LEU A 187 -13.34 -0.34 -11.96
CA LEU A 187 -14.12 0.47 -12.89
C LEU A 187 -15.63 0.18 -12.79
N ASN A 188 -16.03 -1.08 -12.53
CA ASN A 188 -17.44 -1.45 -12.43
C ASN A 188 -18.15 -0.77 -11.24
N HIS A 189 -17.42 -0.50 -10.16
CA HIS A 189 -17.94 0.20 -8.99
C HIS A 189 -18.04 1.71 -9.21
N ALA A 190 -17.23 2.28 -10.12
CA ALA A 190 -17.21 3.72 -10.42
C ALA A 190 -18.27 4.15 -11.45
N ILE A 191 -18.83 3.21 -12.22
CA ILE A 191 -19.72 3.49 -13.37
C ILE A 191 -21.20 3.21 -13.06
N SER A 192 -21.54 2.80 -11.82
CA SER A 192 -22.82 2.19 -11.46
C SER A 192 -24.13 2.90 -11.86
N GLN A 193 -24.11 4.16 -12.33
CA GLN A 193 -25.31 4.93 -12.61
C GLN A 193 -25.48 5.46 -14.05
N ILE A 194 -24.48 5.41 -14.94
CA ILE A 194 -24.63 5.87 -16.33
C ILE A 194 -24.10 4.81 -17.28
N PRO A 195 -24.82 4.48 -18.38
CA PRO A 195 -24.28 3.58 -19.40
C PRO A 195 -23.03 4.23 -19.98
N PHE A 196 -21.86 3.79 -19.52
CA PHE A 196 -20.63 4.07 -20.23
C PHE A 196 -20.78 3.34 -21.56
N GLU A 197 -21.04 4.08 -22.63
CA GLU A 197 -21.21 3.47 -23.94
C GLU A 197 -20.02 2.56 -24.23
N LYS A 198 -20.29 1.39 -24.82
CA LYS A 198 -19.32 0.32 -25.12
C LYS A 198 -18.03 0.81 -25.81
N HIS A 199 -18.01 2.04 -26.35
CA HIS A 199 -16.95 2.63 -27.18
C HIS A 199 -16.10 3.71 -26.49
N GLN A 200 -16.32 4.07 -25.23
CA GLN A 200 -15.52 5.10 -24.55
C GLN A 200 -14.19 4.57 -23.97
N TRP A 201 -13.35 3.97 -24.81
CA TRP A 201 -12.03 3.43 -24.42
C TRP A 201 -11.15 4.49 -23.73
N ALA A 202 -11.24 5.75 -24.17
CA ALA A 202 -10.49 6.87 -23.59
C ALA A 202 -10.81 7.08 -22.11
N GLY A 203 -12.09 6.93 -21.72
CA GLY A 203 -12.49 7.07 -20.33
C GLY A 203 -12.06 5.90 -19.46
N LYS A 204 -12.09 4.66 -19.99
CA LYS A 204 -11.50 3.51 -19.28
C LYS A 204 -10.01 3.72 -19.02
N ILE A 205 -9.26 4.15 -20.03
CA ILE A 205 -7.83 4.47 -19.88
C ILE A 205 -7.61 5.59 -18.87
N LEU A 206 -8.41 6.65 -18.91
CA LEU A 206 -8.31 7.75 -17.96
C LEU A 206 -8.54 7.28 -16.51
N PHE A 207 -9.54 6.44 -16.29
CA PHE A 207 -9.78 5.82 -14.99
C PHE A 207 -8.60 4.96 -14.55
N GLU A 208 -8.07 4.09 -15.42
CA GLU A 208 -6.93 3.23 -15.09
C GLU A 208 -5.65 4.01 -14.80
N LEU A 209 -5.40 5.10 -15.52
CA LEU A 209 -4.27 6.00 -15.25
C LEU A 209 -4.45 6.74 -13.93
N SER A 210 -5.68 7.21 -13.65
CA SER A 210 -6.02 7.83 -12.37
C SER A 210 -5.84 6.85 -11.21
N TYR A 211 -6.45 5.67 -11.29
CA TYR A 211 -6.28 4.59 -10.32
C TYR A 211 -4.81 4.21 -10.13
N GLY A 212 -4.07 4.07 -11.23
CA GLY A 212 -2.62 3.86 -11.26
C GLY A 212 -1.83 4.92 -10.47
N SER A 213 -2.26 6.18 -10.49
CA SER A 213 -1.58 7.26 -9.75
C SER A 213 -1.57 7.05 -8.23
N ASP A 214 -2.56 6.33 -7.66
CA ASP A 214 -2.56 6.05 -6.22
C ASP A 214 -1.41 5.13 -5.83
N PHE A 215 -1.04 4.19 -6.69
CA PHE A 215 0.10 3.30 -6.46
C PHE A 215 1.41 4.08 -6.40
N PHE A 216 1.54 5.16 -7.17
CA PHE A 216 2.67 6.06 -7.02
C PHE A 216 2.71 6.68 -5.62
N SER A 217 1.56 7.14 -5.12
CA SER A 217 1.49 7.72 -3.76
C SER A 217 1.86 6.70 -2.69
N ILE A 218 1.44 5.44 -2.87
CA ILE A 218 1.73 4.33 -1.95
C ILE A 218 3.22 4.00 -1.98
N GLU A 219 3.82 3.83 -3.16
CA GLU A 219 5.25 3.55 -3.28
C GLU A 219 6.12 4.69 -2.75
N LEU A 220 5.75 5.93 -3.07
CA LEU A 220 6.43 7.11 -2.57
C LEU A 220 6.37 7.19 -1.04
N PHE A 221 5.25 6.82 -0.42
CA PHE A 221 5.11 6.81 1.03
C PHE A 221 5.85 5.64 1.68
N PHE A 222 5.58 4.40 1.29
CA PHE A 222 6.13 3.22 1.97
C PHE A 222 7.60 2.95 1.63
N ARG A 223 7.95 2.89 0.34
CA ARG A 223 9.32 2.57 -0.10
C ARG A 223 10.17 3.83 -0.16
N GLY A 224 9.57 4.97 -0.49
CA GLY A 224 10.26 6.25 -0.49
C GLY A 224 10.43 6.80 0.91
N PHE A 225 9.35 7.23 1.56
CA PHE A 225 9.44 7.90 2.85
C PHE A 225 9.77 6.96 4.00
N LEU A 226 8.98 5.92 4.27
CA LEU A 226 9.19 5.08 5.46
C LEU A 226 10.55 4.37 5.42
N ILE A 227 10.92 3.72 4.31
CA ILE A 227 12.24 3.10 4.21
C ILE A 227 13.36 4.16 4.25
N MET A 228 13.35 5.20 3.40
CA MET A 228 14.52 6.10 3.35
C MET A 228 14.68 6.97 4.60
N ALA A 229 13.58 7.36 5.26
CA ALA A 229 13.63 8.16 6.48
C ALA A 229 13.98 7.30 7.71
N PHE A 230 13.31 6.15 7.89
CA PHE A 230 13.50 5.33 9.11
C PHE A 230 14.78 4.51 9.08
N THR A 231 15.35 4.24 7.90
CA THR A 231 16.65 3.55 7.83
C THR A 231 17.80 4.36 8.41
N ARG A 232 17.65 5.68 8.55
CA ARG A 232 18.63 6.53 9.26
C ARG A 232 18.63 6.29 10.76
N PHE A 233 17.50 5.85 11.33
CA PHE A 233 17.37 5.54 12.75
C PHE A 233 17.58 4.06 13.03
N ALA A 234 16.95 3.20 12.22
CA ALA A 234 16.82 1.77 12.48
C ALA A 234 17.53 0.88 11.47
N GLY A 235 18.17 1.44 10.43
CA GLY A 235 18.74 0.66 9.34
C GLY A 235 17.73 -0.30 8.72
N LYS A 236 18.16 -1.52 8.42
CA LYS A 236 17.32 -2.63 7.94
C LYS A 236 16.10 -2.95 8.83
N HIS A 237 16.13 -2.61 10.12
CA HIS A 237 15.01 -2.91 11.03
C HIS A 237 13.75 -2.13 10.66
N ALA A 238 13.84 -1.10 9.82
CA ALA A 238 12.68 -0.37 9.31
C ALA A 238 11.81 -1.17 8.32
N ILE A 239 12.34 -2.24 7.70
CA ILE A 239 11.65 -2.97 6.64
C ILE A 239 10.44 -3.74 7.18
N LEU A 240 10.60 -4.45 8.29
CA LEU A 240 9.55 -5.30 8.86
C LEU A 240 8.38 -4.50 9.46
N PRO A 241 8.59 -3.42 10.25
CA PRO A 241 7.54 -2.49 10.65
C PRO A 241 6.81 -1.87 9.45
N MET A 242 7.54 -1.47 8.41
CA MET A 242 6.94 -0.93 7.19
C MET A 242 6.02 -1.97 6.52
N ALA A 243 6.45 -3.23 6.42
CA ALA A 243 5.64 -4.30 5.84
C ALA A 243 4.36 -4.60 6.66
N CYS A 244 4.44 -4.55 8.00
CA CYS A 244 3.27 -4.69 8.88
C CYS A 244 2.27 -3.56 8.66
N PHE A 245 2.73 -2.30 8.66
CA PHE A 245 1.88 -1.14 8.37
C PHE A 245 1.28 -1.24 6.95
N TYR A 246 2.10 -1.61 5.95
CA TYR A 246 1.64 -1.79 4.59
C TYR A 246 0.55 -2.86 4.44
N CYS A 247 0.57 -3.91 5.27
CA CYS A 247 -0.48 -4.92 5.29
C CYS A 247 -1.82 -4.36 5.79
N THR A 248 -1.79 -3.52 6.83
CA THR A 248 -3.03 -2.96 7.42
C THR A 248 -3.80 -2.04 6.47
N ILE A 249 -3.14 -1.41 5.49
CA ILE A 249 -3.83 -0.59 4.48
C ILE A 249 -4.52 -1.44 3.39
N HIS A 250 -4.37 -2.77 3.45
CA HIS A 250 -5.08 -3.74 2.61
C HIS A 250 -6.24 -4.40 3.35
N PHE A 251 -6.61 -3.91 4.53
CA PHE A 251 -7.80 -4.37 5.22
C PHE A 251 -9.04 -4.04 4.37
N GLY A 252 -10.00 -4.97 4.36
CA GLY A 252 -11.18 -4.91 3.50
C GLY A 252 -10.98 -5.38 2.05
N LYS A 253 -9.75 -5.69 1.62
CA LYS A 253 -9.48 -6.31 0.31
C LYS A 253 -9.72 -7.84 0.33
N PRO A 254 -9.68 -8.54 -0.82
CA PRO A 254 -9.66 -10.00 -0.83
C PRO A 254 -8.57 -10.55 0.11
N LEU A 255 -8.90 -11.59 0.89
CA LEU A 255 -8.04 -12.05 1.99
C LEU A 255 -6.62 -12.42 1.51
N PHE A 256 -6.53 -13.09 0.36
CA PHE A 256 -5.24 -13.45 -0.24
C PHE A 256 -4.43 -12.23 -0.68
N GLU A 257 -5.06 -11.15 -1.13
CA GLU A 257 -4.37 -9.89 -1.44
C GLU A 257 -3.82 -9.26 -0.15
N CYS A 258 -4.61 -9.25 0.92
CA CYS A 258 -4.18 -8.71 2.21
C CYS A 258 -3.00 -9.50 2.81
N ILE A 259 -3.07 -10.83 2.84
CA ILE A 259 -1.96 -11.67 3.33
C ILE A 259 -0.72 -11.50 2.46
N SER A 260 -0.87 -11.55 1.13
CA SER A 260 0.27 -11.40 0.22
C SER A 260 0.88 -9.99 0.25
N SER A 261 0.10 -8.96 0.61
CA SER A 261 0.61 -7.60 0.75
C SER A 261 1.70 -7.47 1.83
N PHE A 262 1.64 -8.22 2.93
CA PHE A 262 2.71 -8.23 3.93
C PHE A 262 4.03 -8.72 3.32
N TRP A 263 3.99 -9.82 2.58
CA TRP A 263 5.16 -10.42 1.94
C TRP A 263 5.68 -9.57 0.77
N GLY A 264 4.78 -8.99 -0.03
CA GLY A 264 5.14 -8.02 -1.07
C GLY A 264 5.74 -6.73 -0.49
N GLY A 265 5.20 -6.27 0.65
CA GLY A 265 5.74 -5.21 1.50
C GLY A 265 7.17 -5.48 1.90
N LEU A 266 7.41 -6.65 2.50
CA LEU A 266 8.72 -7.10 2.95
C LEU A 266 9.71 -7.20 1.78
N LEU A 267 9.35 -7.90 0.70
CA LEU A 267 10.21 -8.12 -0.47
C LEU A 267 10.60 -6.80 -1.15
N LEU A 268 9.62 -5.96 -1.48
CA LEU A 268 9.90 -4.68 -2.13
C LEU A 268 10.57 -3.69 -1.17
N GLY A 269 10.32 -3.77 0.13
CA GLY A 269 11.06 -3.03 1.14
C GLY A 269 12.54 -3.40 1.19
N ILE A 270 12.88 -4.69 1.10
CA ILE A 270 14.27 -5.17 0.97
C ILE A 270 14.91 -4.62 -0.30
N VAL A 271 14.21 -4.70 -1.44
CA VAL A 271 14.75 -4.21 -2.71
C VAL A 271 14.99 -2.69 -2.64
N SER A 272 13.99 -1.90 -2.23
CA SER A 272 14.12 -0.44 -2.13
C SER A 272 15.17 -0.01 -1.11
N TYR A 273 15.35 -0.73 0.00
CA TYR A 273 16.44 -0.48 0.94
C TYR A 273 17.82 -0.54 0.27
N ASN A 274 18.02 -1.54 -0.59
CA ASN A 274 19.31 -1.79 -1.26
C ASN A 274 19.51 -0.92 -2.50
N THR A 275 18.48 -0.72 -3.31
CA THR A 275 18.56 0.06 -4.56
C THR A 275 18.42 1.56 -4.34
N ARG A 276 17.94 1.98 -3.16
CA ARG A 276 17.58 3.38 -2.85
C ARG A 276 16.60 3.98 -3.87
N SER A 277 15.74 3.14 -4.46
CA SER A 277 14.79 3.53 -5.50
C SER A 277 13.41 2.89 -5.30
N ILE A 278 12.36 3.64 -5.63
CA ILE A 278 10.97 3.15 -5.65
C ILE A 278 10.56 2.61 -7.02
N THR A 279 11.31 2.90 -8.09
CA THR A 279 10.94 2.63 -9.48
C THR A 279 10.61 1.15 -9.72
N GLY A 280 11.41 0.25 -9.16
CA GLY A 280 11.18 -1.19 -9.25
C GLY A 280 9.93 -1.66 -8.50
N GLY A 281 9.71 -1.13 -7.29
CA GLY A 281 8.50 -1.38 -6.52
C GLY A 281 7.25 -0.89 -7.26
N LEU A 282 7.31 0.32 -7.82
CA LEU A 282 6.24 0.91 -8.62
C LEU A 282 5.90 0.09 -9.86
N MET A 283 6.89 -0.38 -10.60
CA MET A 283 6.66 -1.25 -11.75
C MET A 283 5.94 -2.54 -11.36
N VAL A 284 6.37 -3.20 -10.28
CA VAL A 284 5.74 -4.44 -9.81
C VAL A 284 4.33 -4.17 -9.30
N HIS A 285 4.13 -3.10 -8.53
CA HIS A 285 2.86 -2.80 -7.89
C HIS A 285 1.80 -2.38 -8.92
N LEU A 286 2.14 -1.49 -9.85
CA LEU A 286 1.26 -1.13 -10.99
C LEU A 286 0.96 -2.34 -11.87
N GLY A 287 1.98 -3.14 -12.18
CA GLY A 287 1.79 -4.33 -12.99
C GLY A 287 0.83 -5.33 -12.34
N ILE A 288 0.96 -5.57 -11.03
CA ILE A 288 0.01 -6.42 -10.28
C ILE A 288 -1.40 -5.80 -10.29
N ALA A 289 -1.52 -4.50 -10.04
CA ALA A 289 -2.80 -3.80 -10.05
C ALA A 289 -3.56 -3.97 -11.36
N TRP A 290 -2.91 -3.69 -12.50
CA TRP A 290 -3.54 -3.85 -13.80
C TRP A 290 -3.76 -5.31 -14.19
N MET A 291 -2.89 -6.24 -13.78
CA MET A 291 -3.17 -7.67 -13.93
C MET A 291 -4.42 -8.09 -13.15
N MET A 292 -4.68 -7.50 -11.97
CA MET A 292 -5.90 -7.78 -11.21
C MET A 292 -7.15 -7.22 -11.89
N GLU A 293 -7.09 -6.00 -12.44
CA GLU A 293 -8.18 -5.43 -13.25
C GLU A 293 -8.51 -6.32 -14.47
N LEU A 294 -7.48 -6.78 -15.20
CA LEU A 294 -7.63 -7.70 -16.33
C LEU A 294 -8.18 -9.06 -15.89
N GLY A 295 -7.68 -9.60 -14.78
CA GLY A 295 -8.16 -10.85 -14.19
C GLY A 295 -9.63 -10.77 -13.79
N GLY A 296 -10.05 -9.67 -13.16
CA GLY A 296 -11.44 -9.43 -12.79
C GLY A 296 -12.34 -9.29 -14.01
N TYR A 297 -11.87 -8.59 -15.05
CA TYR A 297 -12.60 -8.47 -16.31
C TYR A 297 -12.84 -9.84 -16.96
N TRP A 298 -11.80 -10.66 -17.13
CA TRP A 298 -11.93 -11.98 -17.73
C TRP A 298 -12.70 -12.96 -16.85
N GLY A 299 -12.45 -13.00 -15.54
CA GLY A 299 -13.13 -13.91 -14.62
C GLY A 299 -14.65 -13.66 -14.58
N ASN A 300 -15.09 -12.41 -14.63
CA ASN A 300 -16.52 -12.08 -14.73
C ASN A 300 -17.13 -12.57 -16.06
N ILE A 301 -16.42 -12.48 -17.18
CA ILE A 301 -16.88 -13.01 -18.47
C ILE A 301 -17.10 -14.53 -18.39
N PHE A 302 -16.13 -15.27 -17.85
CA PHE A 302 -16.24 -16.73 -17.74
C PHE A 302 -17.37 -17.18 -16.82
N LYS A 303 -17.61 -16.44 -15.72
CA LYS A 303 -18.71 -16.73 -14.79
C LYS A 303 -20.10 -16.59 -15.44
N HIS A 304 -20.27 -15.71 -16.42
CA HIS A 304 -21.54 -15.51 -17.14
C HIS A 304 -21.78 -16.54 -18.26
N ILE A 305 -20.79 -17.37 -18.61
CA ILE A 305 -20.90 -18.41 -19.65
C ILE A 305 -21.29 -19.78 -19.06
N GLN A 306 -21.14 -19.95 -17.74
CA GLN A 306 -21.56 -21.16 -16.98
C GLN A 306 -22.98 -21.02 -16.45
#